data_AF-A0A386WLE3-F1
#
_entry.id   AF-A0A386WLE3-F1
#
_cell.length_a   1.000
_cell.length_b   1.000
_cell.length_c   1.000
_cell.angle_alpha   90.00
_cell.angle_beta   90.00
_cell.angle_gamma   90.00
#
_symmetry.space_group_name_H-M   'P 1'
#
loop_
_entity.id
_entity.type
_entity.pdbx_description
1 polymer ?
#
loop_
_entity_poly.entity_id
_entity_poly.type
_entity_poly.pdbx_seq_one_letter_code
_entity_poly.pdbx_strand_id
1 'polypeptide(L)'
;MVIGEKRGQYAYVNAVSPAGSQTCFRDRNGDVTNTSILTVLTSTERLGAGGVELYSWGQLRTDEGYVRIMAGHVGSQVTSVEINLRTKDGHSSRTARATVRDGYFGAWYPEGLDESSSNTTTLTVRLADGSAVNLSARELYEQPKLD
;
A
#
# COMPACT_ATOMS: atom_id res chain seq x y z
N MET A 1 3.35 11.15 10.65
CA MET A 1 2.02 10.51 10.51
C MET A 1 2.12 9.05 10.92
N VAL A 2 1.05 8.46 11.49
CA VAL A 2 0.97 7.02 11.79
C VAL A 2 -0.34 6.46 11.27
N ILE A 3 -0.27 5.44 10.42
CA ILE A 3 -1.41 4.62 9.99
C ILE A 3 -1.30 3.27 10.66
N GLY A 4 -2.39 2.81 11.24
CA GLY A 4 -2.48 1.47 11.81
C GLY A 4 -3.78 0.79 11.43
N GLU A 5 -3.73 -0.52 11.28
CA GLU A 5 -4.88 -1.37 11.01
C GLU A 5 -4.77 -2.65 11.83
N LYS A 6 -5.91 -3.14 12.33
CA LYS A 6 -6.03 -4.47 12.93
C LYS A 6 -7.08 -5.25 12.14
N ARG A 7 -6.73 -6.46 11.69
CA ARG A 7 -7.70 -7.43 11.14
C ARG A 7 -7.56 -8.76 11.85
N GLY A 8 -8.58 -9.12 12.63
CA GLY A 8 -8.52 -10.32 13.47
C GLY A 8 -7.32 -10.27 14.43
N GLN A 9 -6.46 -11.29 14.34
CA GLN A 9 -5.25 -11.40 15.17
C GLN A 9 -4.03 -10.67 14.60
N TYR A 10 -4.12 -10.10 13.39
CA TYR A 10 -3.02 -9.40 12.73
C TYR A 10 -3.08 -7.90 13.01
N ALA A 11 -1.91 -7.27 13.11
CA ALA A 11 -1.80 -5.81 13.19
C ALA A 11 -0.72 -5.28 12.24
N TYR A 12 -0.97 -4.11 11.68
CA TYR A 12 -0.07 -3.38 10.81
C TYR A 12 0.04 -1.96 11.31
N VAL A 13 1.26 -1.42 11.36
CA VAL A 13 1.52 -0.02 11.64
C VAL A 13 2.56 0.50 10.66
N ASN A 14 2.33 1.65 10.07
CA ASN A 14 3.31 2.40 9.31
C ASN A 14 3.42 3.82 9.89
N ALA A 15 4.63 4.16 10.34
CA ALA A 15 4.98 5.48 10.82
C ALA A 15 5.81 6.18 9.75
N VAL A 16 5.42 7.41 9.41
CA VAL A 16 5.99 8.21 8.32
C VAL A 16 6.50 9.53 8.88
N SER A 17 7.70 9.90 8.48
CA SER A 17 8.34 11.18 8.76
C SER A 17 9.03 11.70 7.50
N PRO A 18 9.48 12.97 7.48
CA PRO A 18 10.32 13.48 6.39
C PRO A 18 11.63 12.68 6.17
N ALA A 19 12.09 11.93 7.18
CA ALA A 19 13.30 11.12 7.10
C ALA A 19 13.07 9.70 6.53
N GLY A 20 11.81 9.33 6.24
CA GLY A 20 11.44 8.02 5.73
C GLY A 20 10.28 7.39 6.51
N SER A 21 10.03 6.11 6.25
CA SER A 21 8.98 5.35 6.90
C SER A 21 9.49 4.08 7.58
N GLN A 22 8.77 3.68 8.63
CA GLN A 22 8.97 2.43 9.33
C GLN A 22 7.64 1.68 9.41
N THR A 23 7.66 0.43 8.96
CA THR A 23 6.50 -0.45 8.94
C THR A 23 6.74 -1.61 9.89
N CYS A 24 5.77 -1.88 10.74
CA CYS A 24 5.72 -3.04 11.63
C CYS A 24 4.49 -3.89 11.29
N PHE A 25 4.69 -5.21 11.23
CA PHE A 25 3.64 -6.18 11.02
C PHE A 25 3.68 -7.22 12.14
N ARG A 26 2.56 -7.37 12.86
CA ARG A 26 2.34 -8.41 13.85
C ARG A 26 1.48 -9.49 13.23
N ASP A 27 2.00 -10.71 13.19
CA ASP A 27 1.24 -11.86 12.70
C ASP A 27 0.25 -12.41 13.75
N ARG A 28 -0.43 -13.52 13.41
CA ARG A 28 -1.39 -14.18 14.31
C ARG A 28 -0.76 -14.78 15.57
N ASN A 29 0.51 -15.19 15.51
CA ASN A 29 1.24 -15.79 16.63
C ASN A 29 1.71 -14.70 17.59
N GLY A 30 1.76 -13.46 17.08
CA GLY A 30 2.16 -12.28 17.82
C GLY A 30 3.59 -11.88 17.54
N ASP A 31 4.25 -12.56 16.60
CA ASP A 31 5.59 -12.21 16.16
C ASP A 31 5.55 -10.92 15.36
N VAL A 32 6.50 -10.03 15.65
CA VAL A 32 6.58 -8.71 15.02
C VAL A 32 7.77 -8.70 14.09
N THR A 33 7.50 -8.42 12.83
CA THR A 33 8.51 -8.14 11.81
C THR A 33 8.43 -6.69 11.40
N ASN A 34 9.55 -6.10 11.02
CA ASN A 34 9.60 -4.71 10.60
C ASN A 34 10.48 -4.50 9.37
N THR A 35 10.21 -3.42 8.66
CA THR A 35 11.08 -2.89 7.61
C THR A 35 11.08 -1.37 7.68
N SER A 36 12.07 -0.75 7.07
CA SER A 36 12.20 0.69 6.95
C SER A 36 12.60 1.06 5.55
N ILE A 37 12.05 2.16 5.03
CA ILE A 37 12.53 2.76 3.80
C ILE A 37 12.91 4.20 4.02
N LEU A 38 14.13 4.55 3.63
CA LEU A 38 14.58 5.93 3.53
C LEU A 38 14.12 6.44 2.17
N THR A 39 13.20 7.38 2.17
CA THR A 39 12.63 7.93 0.94
C THR A 39 12.21 9.37 1.18
N VAL A 40 12.43 10.22 0.17
CA VAL A 40 11.96 11.60 0.17
C VAL A 40 10.59 11.59 -0.49
N LEU A 41 9.57 11.87 0.29
CA LEU A 41 8.19 11.87 -0.19
C LEU A 41 7.92 13.10 -1.05
N THR A 42 7.10 12.91 -2.09
CA THR A 42 6.53 14.01 -2.86
C THR A 42 5.70 14.88 -1.91
N SER A 43 5.94 16.20 -1.92
CA SER A 43 5.19 17.13 -1.07
C SER A 43 3.71 17.14 -1.46
N THR A 44 2.83 17.46 -0.51
CA THR A 44 1.37 17.47 -0.76
C THR A 44 1.01 18.45 -1.88
N GLU A 45 1.71 19.58 -1.98
CA GLU A 45 1.49 20.58 -3.04
C GLU A 45 1.86 20.02 -4.41
N ARG A 46 2.98 19.30 -4.51
CA ARG A 46 3.42 18.70 -5.77
C ARG A 46 2.58 17.48 -6.14
N LEU A 47 2.09 16.74 -5.16
CA LEU A 47 1.24 15.57 -5.40
C LEU A 47 -0.10 15.97 -6.01
N GLY A 48 -0.64 17.13 -5.64
CA GLY A 48 -1.92 17.62 -6.17
C GLY A 48 -3.14 16.92 -5.55
N ALA A 49 -4.33 17.17 -6.09
CA ALA A 49 -5.58 16.72 -5.48
C ALA A 49 -5.86 15.24 -5.77
N GLY A 50 -5.58 14.79 -7.00
CA GLY A 50 -5.76 13.42 -7.47
C GLY A 50 -4.49 12.56 -7.54
N GLY A 51 -3.35 13.07 -7.07
CA GLY A 51 -2.07 12.38 -7.15
C GLY A 51 -1.90 11.23 -6.16
N VAL A 52 -1.01 10.31 -6.51
CA VAL A 52 -0.74 9.09 -5.75
C VAL A 52 0.74 8.76 -5.86
N GLU A 53 1.39 8.54 -4.72
CA GLU A 53 2.77 8.09 -4.60
C GLU A 53 2.80 6.77 -3.84
N LEU A 54 3.47 5.75 -4.38
CA LEU A 54 3.73 4.50 -3.67
C LEU A 54 5.20 4.48 -3.22
N TYR A 55 5.44 4.79 -1.95
CA TYR A 55 6.81 4.86 -1.44
C TYR A 55 7.28 3.59 -0.74
N SER A 56 6.38 2.63 -0.47
CA SER A 56 6.75 1.34 0.12
C SER A 56 5.94 0.21 -0.51
N TRP A 57 6.64 -0.79 -1.00
CA TRP A 57 6.05 -2.03 -1.53
C TRP A 57 6.93 -3.24 -1.15
N GLY A 58 6.99 -3.49 0.16
CA GLY A 58 7.87 -4.48 0.76
C GLY A 58 7.24 -5.85 0.91
N GLN A 59 8.10 -6.85 1.13
CA GLN A 59 7.74 -8.22 1.47
C GLN A 59 8.33 -8.55 2.85
N LEU A 60 7.54 -9.18 3.72
CA LEU A 60 7.98 -9.66 5.03
C LEU A 60 7.76 -11.17 5.11
N ARG A 61 8.75 -11.91 5.61
CA ARG A 61 8.60 -13.33 5.91
C ARG A 61 7.88 -13.49 7.25
N THR A 62 6.88 -14.36 7.25
CA THR A 62 6.15 -14.83 8.43
C THR A 62 6.18 -16.35 8.45
N ASP A 63 5.73 -16.97 9.54
CA ASP A 63 5.61 -18.44 9.59
C ASP A 63 4.55 -18.99 8.64
N GLU A 64 3.56 -18.17 8.25
CA GLU A 64 2.45 -18.56 7.36
C GLU A 64 2.78 -18.38 5.87
N GLY A 65 3.92 -17.80 5.53
CA GLY A 65 4.24 -17.39 4.17
C GLY A 65 4.92 -16.05 4.13
N TYR A 66 4.81 -15.38 3.00
CA TYR A 66 5.20 -13.99 2.87
C TYR A 66 3.96 -13.10 2.96
N VAL A 67 4.13 -11.92 3.54
CA VAL A 67 3.13 -10.85 3.56
C VAL A 67 3.68 -9.70 2.77
N ARG A 68 2.87 -9.17 1.85
CA ARG A 68 3.17 -7.89 1.21
C ARG A 68 2.66 -6.76 2.08
N ILE A 69 3.47 -5.73 2.23
CA ILE A 69 3.11 -4.47 2.86
C ILE A 69 3.25 -3.35 1.84
N MET A 70 2.26 -2.47 1.82
CA MET A 70 2.22 -1.29 0.97
C MET A 70 1.96 -0.06 1.79
N ALA A 71 2.62 1.04 1.44
CA ALA A 71 2.31 2.34 1.99
C ALA A 71 2.56 3.44 0.96
N GLY A 72 1.68 4.43 0.94
CA GLY A 72 1.76 5.53 -0.01
C GLY A 72 1.19 6.84 0.52
N HIS A 73 1.41 7.90 -0.25
CA HIS A 73 0.92 9.26 -0.03
C HIS A 73 -0.10 9.57 -1.12
N VAL A 74 -1.20 10.22 -0.76
CA VAL A 74 -2.34 10.48 -1.65
C VAL A 74 -2.79 11.93 -1.58
N GLY A 75 -3.27 12.43 -2.70
CA GLY A 75 -3.83 13.76 -2.83
C GLY A 75 -5.11 13.96 -2.00
N SER A 76 -5.47 15.23 -1.81
CA SER A 76 -6.55 15.65 -0.92
C SER A 76 -7.96 15.19 -1.34
N GLN A 77 -8.16 14.79 -2.60
CA GLN A 77 -9.43 14.27 -3.08
C GLN A 77 -9.52 12.74 -3.07
N VAL A 78 -8.44 12.02 -2.75
CA VAL A 78 -8.47 10.56 -2.69
C VAL A 78 -9.22 10.09 -1.44
N THR A 79 -10.28 9.31 -1.64
CA THR A 79 -11.15 8.82 -0.55
C THR A 79 -10.93 7.34 -0.24
N SER A 80 -10.46 6.55 -1.22
CA SER A 80 -10.15 5.14 -1.01
C SER A 80 -9.13 4.63 -2.00
N VAL A 81 -8.40 3.60 -1.55
CA VAL A 81 -7.43 2.84 -2.35
C VAL A 81 -7.74 1.35 -2.17
N GLU A 82 -7.97 0.67 -3.27
CA GLU A 82 -8.19 -0.78 -3.33
C GLU A 82 -7.03 -1.42 -4.09
N ILE A 83 -6.38 -2.42 -3.49
CA ILE A 83 -5.30 -3.17 -4.11
C ILE A 83 -5.92 -4.38 -4.81
N ASN A 84 -5.84 -4.42 -6.13
CA ASN A 84 -6.31 -5.55 -6.92
C ASN A 84 -5.14 -6.44 -7.28
N LEU A 85 -5.33 -7.72 -7.00
CA LEU A 85 -4.30 -8.74 -7.08
C LEU A 85 -4.83 -9.83 -8.00
N ARG A 86 -4.10 -10.09 -9.09
CA ARG A 86 -4.44 -11.18 -10.00
C ARG A 86 -4.00 -12.51 -9.40
N THR A 87 -4.89 -13.48 -9.40
CA THR A 87 -4.61 -14.84 -8.91
C THR A 87 -3.96 -15.70 -9.99
N LYS A 88 -3.48 -16.88 -9.58
CA LYS A 88 -2.75 -17.82 -10.43
C LYS A 88 -3.43 -18.27 -11.71
N ASP A 89 -4.75 -18.40 -11.64
CA ASP A 89 -5.55 -18.82 -12.79
C ASP A 89 -5.66 -17.72 -13.85
N GLY A 90 -5.16 -16.51 -13.58
CA GLY A 90 -5.25 -15.37 -14.49
C GLY A 90 -6.68 -14.86 -14.72
N HIS A 91 -7.67 -15.49 -14.10
CA HIS A 91 -9.10 -15.28 -14.35
C HIS A 91 -9.85 -14.84 -13.10
N SER A 92 -9.32 -15.10 -11.90
CA SER A 92 -9.82 -14.51 -10.67
C SER A 92 -8.95 -13.33 -10.20
N SER A 93 -9.56 -12.51 -9.37
CA SER A 93 -8.89 -11.41 -8.69
C SER A 93 -9.29 -11.43 -7.23
N ARG A 94 -8.36 -11.00 -6.38
CA ARG A 94 -8.64 -10.72 -4.97
C ARG A 94 -8.36 -9.23 -4.72
N THR A 95 -9.16 -8.63 -3.84
CA THR A 95 -9.02 -7.22 -3.51
C THR A 95 -8.65 -7.09 -2.03
N ALA A 96 -7.58 -6.36 -1.75
CA ALA A 96 -7.24 -5.92 -0.40
C ALA A 96 -7.56 -4.43 -0.27
N ARG A 97 -8.33 -4.05 0.75
CA ARG A 97 -8.63 -2.65 1.00
C ARG A 97 -7.49 -2.01 1.80
N ALA A 98 -7.03 -0.84 1.37
CA ALA A 98 -6.09 -0.04 2.13
C ALA A 98 -6.81 0.79 3.19
N THR A 99 -6.13 1.02 4.31
CA THR A 99 -6.52 2.03 5.29
C THR A 99 -6.00 3.38 4.80
N VAL A 100 -6.88 4.34 4.55
CA VAL A 100 -6.54 5.72 4.13
C VAL A 100 -6.79 6.68 5.28
N ARG A 101 -5.80 7.50 5.64
CA ARG A 101 -5.91 8.50 6.71
C ARG A 101 -4.91 9.64 6.54
N ASP A 102 -5.33 10.87 6.83
CA ASP A 102 -4.52 12.10 6.85
C ASP A 102 -3.57 12.25 5.64
N GLY A 103 -4.04 11.94 4.44
CA GLY A 103 -3.26 12.03 3.19
C GLY A 103 -2.37 10.82 2.89
N TYR A 104 -2.42 9.76 3.67
CA TYR A 104 -1.60 8.56 3.47
C TYR A 104 -2.47 7.31 3.38
N PHE A 105 -1.94 6.24 2.80
CA PHE A 105 -2.55 4.92 2.88
C PHE A 105 -1.56 3.85 3.30
N GLY A 106 -2.08 2.80 3.94
CA GLY A 106 -1.35 1.60 4.30
C GLY A 106 -2.19 0.37 4.00
N ALA A 107 -1.57 -0.67 3.46
CA ALA A 107 -2.21 -1.95 3.19
C ALA A 107 -1.24 -3.08 3.48
N TRP A 108 -1.80 -4.24 3.79
CA TRP A 108 -1.06 -5.49 3.83
C TRP A 108 -1.92 -6.61 3.26
N TYR A 109 -1.30 -7.68 2.78
CA TYR A 109 -2.01 -8.87 2.32
C TYR A 109 -1.04 -10.07 2.29
N PRO A 110 -1.52 -11.31 2.54
CA PRO A 110 -0.71 -12.51 2.28
C PRO A 110 -0.27 -12.49 0.83
N GLU A 111 1.01 -12.69 0.54
CA GLU A 111 1.51 -12.67 -0.83
C GLU A 111 1.09 -13.93 -1.58
N GLY A 112 0.57 -13.76 -2.81
CA GLY A 112 0.31 -14.87 -3.71
C GLY A 112 1.61 -15.37 -4.36
N LEU A 113 1.69 -16.66 -4.67
CA LEU A 113 2.85 -17.29 -5.31
C LEU A 113 3.31 -16.57 -6.61
N ASP A 114 2.40 -15.98 -7.38
CA ASP A 114 2.71 -15.28 -8.65
C ASP A 114 2.93 -13.76 -8.47
N GLU A 115 2.67 -13.25 -7.28
CA GLU A 115 2.89 -11.84 -6.95
C GLU A 115 4.34 -11.58 -6.59
N SER A 116 5.08 -12.61 -6.18
CA SER A 116 6.53 -12.54 -5.89
C SER A 116 7.36 -11.97 -7.04
N SER A 117 6.84 -11.95 -8.29
CA SER A 117 7.62 -11.58 -9.48
C SER A 117 6.95 -10.67 -10.52
N SER A 118 5.77 -10.05 -10.31
CA SER A 118 5.01 -9.52 -11.48
C SER A 118 4.26 -8.19 -11.36
N ASN A 119 4.13 -7.54 -12.54
CA ASN A 119 3.35 -6.34 -12.91
C ASN A 119 1.82 -6.50 -12.74
N THR A 120 1.37 -7.39 -11.88
CA THR A 120 -0.04 -7.82 -11.78
C THR A 120 -0.81 -7.12 -10.67
N THR A 121 -0.11 -6.38 -9.80
CA THR A 121 -0.74 -5.60 -8.73
C THR A 121 -1.15 -4.24 -9.27
N THR A 122 -2.44 -3.93 -9.20
CA THR A 122 -2.98 -2.62 -9.54
C THR A 122 -3.69 -1.98 -8.36
N LEU A 123 -3.80 -0.66 -8.38
CA LEU A 123 -4.52 0.13 -7.39
C LEU A 123 -5.72 0.77 -8.07
N THR A 124 -6.93 0.52 -7.57
CA THR A 124 -8.09 1.37 -7.88
C THR A 124 -8.15 2.48 -6.85
N VAL A 125 -8.00 3.72 -7.30
CA VAL A 125 -8.06 4.92 -6.46
C VAL A 125 -9.34 5.67 -6.78
N ARG A 126 -10.16 5.92 -5.77
CA ARG A 126 -11.41 6.68 -5.93
C ARG A 126 -11.26 8.09 -5.38
N LEU A 127 -11.77 9.05 -6.14
CA LEU A 127 -11.76 10.46 -5.78
C LEU A 127 -13.10 10.89 -5.16
N ALA A 128 -13.11 12.04 -4.51
CA ALA A 128 -14.29 12.61 -3.84
C ALA A 128 -15.43 12.97 -4.81
N ASP A 129 -15.12 13.20 -6.08
CA ASP A 129 -16.11 13.42 -7.15
C ASP A 129 -16.77 12.12 -7.65
N GLY A 130 -16.37 10.97 -7.09
CA GLY A 130 -16.88 9.65 -7.46
C GLY A 130 -16.13 8.98 -8.62
N SER A 131 -15.19 9.68 -9.27
CA SER A 131 -14.35 9.10 -10.30
C SER A 131 -13.37 8.07 -9.72
N ALA A 132 -12.87 7.17 -10.57
CA ALA A 132 -11.90 6.17 -10.20
C ALA A 132 -10.83 6.02 -11.27
N VAL A 133 -9.58 5.81 -10.83
CA VAL A 133 -8.44 5.55 -11.70
C VAL A 133 -7.79 4.21 -11.33
N ASN A 134 -7.35 3.46 -12.33
CA ASN A 134 -6.61 2.22 -12.14
C ASN A 134 -5.14 2.45 -12.45
N LEU A 135 -4.27 2.11 -11.50
CA LEU A 135 -2.85 2.42 -11.55
C LEU A 135 -2.03 1.14 -11.36
N SER A 136 -0.92 1.00 -12.08
CA SER A 136 0.04 -0.08 -11.83
C SER A 136 0.82 0.21 -10.55
N ALA A 137 0.87 -0.75 -9.63
CA ALA A 137 1.70 -0.60 -8.42
C ALA A 137 3.18 -0.43 -8.79
N ARG A 138 3.65 -1.12 -9.83
CA ARG A 138 5.02 -1.00 -10.29
C ARG A 138 5.34 0.40 -10.81
N GLU A 139 4.49 0.92 -11.69
CA GLU A 139 4.71 2.26 -12.24
C GLU A 139 4.67 3.31 -11.14
N LEU A 140 3.74 3.17 -10.17
CA LEU A 140 3.67 4.05 -9.00
C LEU A 140 4.89 3.96 -8.08
N TYR A 141 5.51 2.78 -7.98
CA TYR A 141 6.71 2.58 -7.19
C TYR A 141 7.96 3.16 -7.86
N GLU A 142 7.98 3.18 -9.20
CA GLU A 142 9.04 3.80 -9.99
C GLU A 142 8.89 5.34 -10.03
N GLN A 143 7.66 5.84 -10.13
CA GLN A 143 7.36 7.27 -10.17
C GLN A 143 5.96 7.59 -9.64
N PRO A 144 5.78 8.71 -8.91
CA PRO A 144 4.45 9.11 -8.47
C PRO A 144 3.57 9.50 -9.66
N LYS A 145 2.27 9.19 -9.58
CA LYS A 145 1.27 9.81 -10.42
C LYS A 145 0.96 11.19 -9.84
N LEU A 146 1.21 12.23 -10.60
CA LEU A 146 0.81 13.60 -10.24
C LEU A 146 -0.57 13.94 -10.84
N ASP A 147 -1.21 14.96 -10.30
CA ASP A 147 -2.47 15.55 -10.79
C ASP A 147 -2.20 16.69 -11.78
#